data_AF-A0A3R5X0M7-F1
#
_entry.id   AF-A0A3R5X0M7-F1
#
_cell.length_a   1.000
_cell.length_b   1.000
_cell.length_c   1.000
_cell.angle_alpha   90.00
_cell.angle_beta   90.00
_cell.angle_gamma   90.00
#
_symmetry.space_group_name_H-M   'P 1'
#
loop_
_entity.id
_entity.type
_entity.pdbx_description
1 polymer ?
#
loop_
_entity_poly.entity_id
_entity_poly.type
_entity_poly.pdbx_seq_one_letter_code
_entity_poly.pdbx_strand_id
1 'polypeptide(L)' 'MALLIIFFVIIMYIEIPPLIKNNYVKELAVSSVLIFLAFIVSVLFILDIHIFNPVEFIIYVIKDLLHLNYK' A
#
# COMPACT_ATOMS: atom_id res chain seq x y z
N MET A 1 5.35 13.19 6.75
CA MET A 1 6.53 12.48 6.21
C MET A 1 7.35 11.74 7.28
N ALA A 2 7.87 12.39 8.32
CA ALA A 2 8.71 11.71 9.33
C ALA A 2 8.04 10.49 10.00
N LEU A 3 6.76 10.61 10.38
CA LEU A 3 6.01 9.52 11.00
C LEU A 3 5.85 8.30 10.08
N LEU A 4 5.64 8.52 8.78
CA LEU A 4 5.54 7.46 7.78
C LEU A 4 6.86 6.70 7.67
N ILE A 5 7.99 7.41 7.63
CA ILE A 5 9.32 6.79 7.57
C ILE A 5 9.56 5.92 8.81
N ILE A 6 9.26 6.44 10.00
CA ILE A 6 9.40 5.70 11.27
C ILE A 6 8.56 4.42 11.25
N PHE A 7 7.31 4.50 10.79
CA PHE A 7 6.42 3.34 10.70
C PHE A 7 6.99 2.25 9.78
N PHE A 8 7.46 2.61 8.59
CA PHE A 8 8.06 1.67 7.65
C PHE A 8 9.38 1.06 8.16
N VAL A 9 10.19 1.83 8.88
CA VAL A 9 11.42 1.32 9.52
C VAL A 9 11.08 0.27 10.58
N ILE A 10 10.03 0.48 11.39
CA ILE A 10 9.57 -0.49 12.38
C ILE A 10 9.11 -1.79 11.69
N ILE A 11 8.33 -1.69 10.61
CA ILE A 11 7.89 -2.85 9.84
C ILE A 11 9.10 -3.64 9.32
N MET A 12 10.05 -2.97 8.66
CA MET A 12 11.26 -3.63 8.16
C MET A 12 12.06 -4.30 9.29
N TYR A 13 12.18 -3.65 10.45
CA TYR A 13 12.88 -4.21 11.59
C TYR A 13 12.21 -5.48 12.15
N ILE A 14 10.88 -5.61 12.01
CA ILE A 14 10.14 -6.80 12.45
C ILE A 14 10.17 -7.89 11.38
N GLU A 15 9.98 -7.55 10.10
CA GLU A 15 9.86 -8.53 9.02
C GLU A 15 11.21 -9.07 8.53
N ILE A 16 12.26 -8.24 8.43
CA ILE A 16 13.53 -8.64 7.82
C ILE A 16 14.30 -9.69 8.65
N PRO A 17 14.47 -9.55 9.98
CA PRO A 17 15.26 -10.51 10.76
C PRO A 17 14.78 -11.97 10.71
N PRO A 18 13.47 -12.28 10.84
CA PRO A 18 13.00 -13.66 10.76
C PRO A 18 13.18 -14.26 9.36
N LEU A 19 13.04 -13.45 8.30
CA LEU A 19 13.24 -13.89 6.91
C LEU A 19 14.70 -14.25 6.62
N ILE A 20 15.65 -13.43 7.11
CA ILE A 20 17.09 -13.72 7.00
C ILE A 20 17.45 -14.95 7.83
N LYS A 21 16.95 -15.05 9.07
CA LYS A 21 17.26 -16.16 9.98
C LYS A 21 16.86 -17.52 9.42
N ASN A 22 15.78 -17.57 8.66
CA ASN A 22 15.26 -18.81 8.08
C ASN A 22 15.71 -19.04 6.62
N ASN A 23 16.65 -18.24 6.09
CA ASN A 23 17.15 -18.34 4.71
C ASN A 23 16.07 -18.20 3.62
N TYR A 24 14.96 -17.50 3.92
CA TYR A 24 13.87 -17.31 2.96
C TYR A 24 14.09 -16.10 2.04
N VAL A 25 15.10 -16.19 1.19
CA VAL A 25 15.50 -15.11 0.26
C VAL A 25 14.40 -14.73 -0.74
N LYS A 26 13.57 -15.68 -1.17
CA LYS A 26 12.44 -15.41 -2.08
C LYS A 26 11.33 -14.64 -1.38
N GLU A 27 11.00 -15.00 -0.14
CA GLU A 27 9.98 -14.32 0.66
C GLU A 27 10.44 -12.92 1.06
N LEU A 28 11.73 -12.76 1.35
CA LEU A 28 12.34 -11.46 1.58
C LEU A 28 12.27 -10.54 0.36
N ALA A 29 12.47 -11.09 -0.84
CA ALA A 29 12.31 -10.32 -2.08
C ALA A 29 10.85 -9.88 -2.29
N VAL A 30 9.89 -10.77 -2.08
CA VAL A 30 8.45 -10.45 -2.21
C VAL A 30 8.01 -9.44 -1.16
N SER A 31 8.38 -9.63 0.11
CA SER A 31 8.02 -8.69 1.18
C SER A 31 8.64 -7.31 0.94
N SER A 32 9.90 -7.25 0.53
CA SER A 32 10.57 -5.98 0.22
C SER A 32 9.86 -5.23 -0.91
N VAL A 33 9.45 -5.92 -1.98
CA VAL A 33 8.69 -5.33 -3.09
C VAL A 33 7.32 -4.82 -2.60
N LEU A 34 6.62 -5.59 -1.78
CA LEU A 34 5.32 -5.18 -1.22
C LEU A 34 5.44 -3.98 -0.29
N ILE A 35 6.43 -3.97 0.61
CA ILE A 35 6.73 -2.84 1.50
C ILE A 35 7.04 -1.59 0.67
N PHE A 36 7.85 -1.73 -0.39
CA PHE A 36 8.21 -0.62 -1.25
C PHE A 36 7.00 -0.05 -2.00
N LEU A 37 6.14 -0.92 -2.54
CA LEU A 37 4.88 -0.50 -3.15
C LEU A 37 3.96 0.23 -2.16
N ALA A 38 3.80 -0.31 -0.95
CA ALA A 38 3.02 0.31 0.09
C ALA A 38 3.58 1.68 0.50
N PHE A 39 4.91 1.83 0.54
CA PHE A 39 5.57 3.10 0.82
C PHE A 39 5.29 4.13 -0.28
N ILE A 40 5.41 3.73 -1.55
CA ILE A 40 5.08 4.59 -2.69
C ILE A 40 3.64 5.07 -2.59
N VAL A 41 2.67 4.15 -2.44
CA VAL A 41 1.24 4.49 -2.31
C VAL A 41 1.02 5.46 -1.15
N SER A 42 1.62 5.21 0.01
CA SER A 42 1.49 6.06 1.18
C SER A 42 2.11 7.46 0.97
N VAL A 43 3.22 7.56 0.23
CA VAL A 43 3.83 8.84 -0.14
C VAL A 43 2.94 9.61 -1.11
N LEU A 44 2.40 8.97 -2.15
CA LEU A 44 1.46 9.61 -3.07
C LEU A 44 0.23 10.14 -2.33
N PHE A 45 -0.28 9.38 -1.37
CA PHE A 45 -1.41 9.79 -0.54
C PHE A 45 -1.10 11.04 0.31
N ILE A 46 0.07 11.13 0.93
CA ILE A 46 0.48 12.32 1.70
C ILE A 46 0.70 13.53 0.80
N LEU A 47 1.18 13.32 -0.43
CA LEU A 47 1.38 14.40 -1.40
C LEU A 47 0.08 14.90 -2.04
N ASP A 48 -1.08 14.36 -1.61
CA ASP A 48 -2.41 14.68 -2.14
C ASP A 48 -2.51 14.47 -3.66
N ILE A 49 -1.61 13.65 -4.21
CA ILE A 49 -1.68 13.17 -5.58
C ILE A 49 -2.88 12.24 -5.58
N HIS A 50 -3.90 12.56 -6.36
CA HIS A 50 -5.12 11.77 -6.47
C HIS A 50 -4.79 10.36 -6.96
N ILE A 51 -4.57 9.47 -6.00
CA ILE A 51 -4.71 8.04 -6.21
C ILE A 51 -6.22 7.83 -6.34
N PHE A 52 -6.68 7.20 -7.43
CA PHE A 52 -8.07 6.83 -7.57
C PHE A 52 -8.52 6.10 -6.30
N ASN A 53 -9.34 6.77 -5.49
CA ASN A 53 -9.85 6.18 -4.28
C ASN A 53 -10.70 4.97 -4.70
N PRO A 54 -10.42 3.74 -4.22
CA PRO A 54 -11.20 2.57 -4.59
C PRO A 54 -12.69 2.78 -4.37
N VAL A 55 -13.07 3.55 -3.35
CA VAL A 55 -14.45 3.91 -3.05
C VAL A 55 -15.03 4.85 -4.12
N GLU A 56 -14.29 5.87 -4.54
CA GLU A 56 -14.74 6.75 -5.63
C GLU A 56 -14.79 6.00 -6.96
N PHE A 57 -13.84 5.10 -7.21
CA PHE A 57 -13.86 4.25 -8.40
C PHE A 57 -15.06 3.29 -8.39
N ILE A 58 -15.38 2.68 -7.25
CA ILE A 58 -16.57 1.85 -7.10
C ILE A 58 -17.83 2.70 -7.30
N ILE A 59 -17.89 3.91 -6.74
CA ILE A 59 -19.01 4.83 -6.95
C ILE A 59 -19.13 5.20 -8.44
N TYR A 60 -18.03 5.49 -9.12
CA TYR A 60 -17.99 5.78 -10.56
C TYR A 60 -18.49 4.57 -11.37
N VAL A 61 -18.03 3.36 -11.06
CA VAL A 61 -18.48 2.14 -11.74
C VAL A 61 -19.98 1.89 -11.50
N ILE A 62 -20.46 2.07 -10.28
CA ILE A 62 -21.88 1.84 -9.94
C ILE A 62 -22.78 2.91 -10.56
N LYS A 63 -22.41 4.19 -10.45
CA LYS A 63 -23.24 5.32 -10.89
C LYS A 63 -23.12 5.60 -12.39
N ASP A 64 -21.91 5.66 -12.93
CA ASP A 64 -21.66 6.11 -14.30
C ASP A 64 -21.63 4.96 -15.32
N LEU A 65 -21.12 3.78 -14.93
CA LEU A 65 -21.09 2.62 -15.83
C LEU A 65 -22.37 1.77 -15.74
N LEU A 66 -22.86 1.53 -14.52
CA LEU A 66 -24.02 0.68 -14.28
C LEU A 66 -25.34 1.44 -14.17
N HIS A 67 -25.32 2.78 -14.08
CA HIS A 67 -26.51 3.64 -13.89
C HIS A 67 -27.41 3.20 -12.73
N LEU A 68 -26.85 2.53 -11.72
CA LEU A 68 -27.60 2.08 -10.55
C LEU A 68 -27.72 3.25 -9.59
N ASN A 69 -28.83 4.00 -9.71
CA ASN A 69 -29.18 5.09 -8.81
C ASN A 69 -29.70 4.49 -7.49
N TYR A 70 -28.81 4.25 -6.52
CA TYR A 70 -29.23 3.88 -5.18
C TYR A 70 -29.70 5.15 -4.45
N LYS A 71 -31.00 5.20 -4.16
CA LYS A 71 -31.67 6.28 -3.42
C LYS A 71 -31.53 6.11 -1.92
#